data_AF-A0A6A2YC98-F1
#
_entry.id   AF-A0A6A2YC98-F1
#
_cell.length_a   1.000
_cell.length_b   1.000
_cell.length_c   1.000
_cell.angle_alpha   90.00
_cell.angle_beta   90.00
_cell.angle_gamma   90.00
#
_symmetry.space_group_name_H-M   'P 1'
#
loop_
_entity.id
_entity.type
_entity.pdbx_description
1 polymer ?
#
loop_
_entity_poly.entity_id
_entity_poly.type
_entity_poly.pdbx_seq_one_letter_code
_entity_poly.pdbx_strand_id
1 'polypeptide(L)' 'MRSKINLELVAVVRGATQVVSGKNYRLLLKATDGTATNLYRAIVYEKAWEGYKKLAFFEPAQG' A
#
# COMPACT_ATOMS: atom_id res chain seq x y z
N MET A 1 0.90 16.54 -3.76
CA MET A 1 -0.53 16.49 -4.16
C MET A 1 -1.21 15.44 -3.29
N ARG A 2 -2.29 15.77 -2.59
CA ARG A 2 -3.19 14.76 -1.96
C ARG A 2 -4.25 14.38 -2.99
N SER A 3 -4.47 13.09 -3.21
CA SER A 3 -5.57 12.60 -4.04
C SER A 3 -6.91 12.99 -3.41
N LYS A 4 -7.90 13.35 -4.23
CA LYS A 4 -9.28 13.64 -3.79
C LYS A 4 -10.15 12.37 -3.65
N ILE A 5 -9.58 11.19 -3.89
CA ILE A 5 -10.31 9.92 -3.78
C ILE A 5 -10.24 9.42 -2.33
N ASN A 6 -11.40 9.31 -1.70
CA ASN A 6 -11.55 8.69 -0.38
C ASN A 6 -11.63 7.18 -0.55
N LEU A 7 -10.48 6.51 -0.45
CA LEU A 7 -10.44 5.05 -0.47
C LEU A 7 -10.60 4.49 0.95
N GLU A 8 -11.55 3.59 1.10
CA GLU A 8 -11.73 2.79 2.32
C GLU A 8 -11.06 1.43 2.13
N LEU A 9 -10.20 1.06 3.07
CA LEU A 9 -9.53 -0.24 3.06
C LEU A 9 -10.56 -1.32 3.38
N VAL A 10 -10.75 -2.26 2.46
CA VAL A 10 -11.61 -3.43 2.65
C VAL A 10 -10.80 -4.59 3.23
N ALA A 11 -9.64 -4.91 2.63
CA ALA A 11 -8.80 -6.01 3.08
C ALA A 11 -7.35 -5.91 2.59
N VAL A 12 -6.44 -6.55 3.33
CA VAL A 12 -5.12 -6.92 2.81
C VAL A 12 -5.24 -8.29 2.15
N VAL A 13 -5.14 -8.35 0.83
CA VAL A 13 -5.31 -9.58 0.05
C VAL A 13 -4.03 -10.43 0.09
N ARG A 14 -2.87 -9.78 -0.04
CA ARG A 14 -1.55 -10.43 0.06
C ARG A 14 -0.53 -9.47 0.65
N GLY A 15 0.45 -10.04 1.35
CA GLY A 15 1.60 -9.31 1.87
C GLY A 15 2.88 -10.11 1.66
N ALA A 16 3.95 -9.41 1.30
CA ALA A 16 5.30 -9.94 1.25
C ALA A 16 6.27 -8.92 1.83
N THR A 17 7.33 -9.40 2.48
CA THR A 17 8.40 -8.57 3.01
C THR A 17 9.66 -8.80 2.20
N GLN A 18 10.35 -7.71 1.85
CA GLN A 18 11.69 -7.76 1.29
C GLN A 18 12.63 -6.95 2.20
N VAL A 19 13.75 -7.57 2.57
CA VAL A 19 14.84 -6.91 3.29
C VAL A 19 15.74 -6.18 2.29
N VAL A 20 16.07 -4.94 2.61
CA VAL A 20 17.03 -4.07 1.91
C VAL A 20 17.85 -3.33 2.97
N SER A 21 18.26 -2.07 2.75
CA SER A 21 18.74 -1.17 3.82
C SER A 21 17.61 -0.69 4.77
N GLY A 22 16.69 -1.61 5.10
CA GLY A 22 15.37 -1.39 5.70
C GLY A 22 14.46 -2.56 5.33
N LYS A 23 13.14 -2.36 5.38
CA LYS A 23 12.16 -3.34 4.90
C LYS A 23 11.17 -2.70 3.95
N ASN A 24 10.91 -3.35 2.83
CA ASN A 24 9.76 -3.08 1.99
C ASN A 24 8.65 -4.06 2.33
N TYR A 25 7.48 -3.55 2.70
CA TYR A 25 6.23 -4.30 2.73
C TYR A 25 5.52 -4.11 1.40
N ARG A 26 5.47 -5.17 0.60
CA ARG A 26 4.74 -5.22 -0.66
C ARG A 26 3.36 -5.79 -0.39
N LEU A 27 2.34 -4.97 -0.56
CA LEU A 27 0.97 -5.28 -0.23
C LEU A 27 0.11 -5.25 -1.48
N LEU A 28 -0.78 -6.24 -1.59
CA LEU A 28 -1.94 -6.18 -2.45
C LEU A 28 -3.15 -5.89 -1.56
N LEU A 29 -3.78 -4.76 -1.79
CA LEU A 29 -4.90 -4.25 -1.00
C LEU A 29 -6.17 -4.32 -1.82
N LYS A 30 -7.30 -4.57 -1.17
CA LYS A 30 -8.64 -4.35 -1.72
C LYS A 30 -9.19 -3.09 -1.06
N ALA A 31 -9.59 -2.10 -1.85
CA ALA A 31 -10.14 -0.85 -1.36
C ALA A 31 -11.32 -0.40 -2.23
N THR A 32 -12.25 0.35 -1.63
CA THR A 32 -13.45 0.88 -2.30
C THR A 32 -13.45 2.40 -2.22
N ASP A 33 -13.97 3.06 -3.26
CA ASP A 33 -14.23 4.50 -3.26
C ASP A 33 -15.70 4.85 -2.93
N GLY A 34 -16.45 3.86 -2.45
CA GLY A 34 -17.90 3.95 -2.19
C GLY A 34 -18.76 3.55 -3.39
N THR A 35 -18.18 3.46 -4.60
CA THR A 35 -18.88 3.03 -5.82
C THR A 35 -18.34 1.72 -6.37
N ALA A 36 -17.02 1.58 -6.44
CA ALA A 36 -16.34 0.42 -7.00
C ALA A 36 -15.27 -0.07 -6.04
N THR A 37 -15.16 -1.40 -5.93
CA THR A 37 -14.08 -2.03 -5.17
C THR A 37 -13.01 -2.54 -6.10
N ASN A 38 -11.78 -2.03 -5.92
CA ASN A 38 -10.64 -2.32 -6.76
C ASN A 38 -9.47 -2.89 -5.95
N LEU A 39 -8.53 -3.53 -6.65
CA LEU A 39 -7.25 -3.93 -6.07
C LEU A 39 -6.21 -2.83 -6.26
N TYR A 40 -5.31 -2.69 -5.30
CA TYR A 40 -4.22 -1.72 -5.30
C TYR A 40 -2.92 -2.38 -4.87
N ARG A 41 -1.83 -2.05 -5.56
CA ARG A 41 -0.48 -2.41 -5.14
C ARG A 41 0.08 -1.27 -4.31
N ALA A 42 0.56 -1.60 -3.11
CA ALA A 42 1.23 -0.65 -2.24
C ALA A 42 2.61 -1.17 -1.85
N ILE A 43 3.60 -0.27 -1.78
CA ILE A 43 4.90 -0.56 -1.16
C ILE A 43 5.11 0.43 -0.03
N VAL A 44 5.27 -0.09 1.18
CA VAL A 44 5.65 0.70 2.35
C VAL A 44 7.10 0.41 2.67
N TYR A 45 7.94 1.44 2.66
CA TYR A 45 9.33 1.35 3.11
C TYR A 45 9.42 1.73 4.58
N GLU A 46 10.10 0.90 5.38
CA GLU A 46 10.27 1.08 6.81
C GLU A 46 11.75 0.96 7.22
N LYS A 47 12.19 1.87 8.09
CA LYS A 47 13.41 1.73 8.88
C LYS A 47 13.01 1.76 10.36
N ALA A 48 12.82 0.59 10.94
CA ALA A 48 12.27 0.45 12.28
C ALA A 48 13.11 1.14 13.37
N TRP A 49 14.45 1.12 13.21
CA TRP A 49 15.39 1.75 14.14
C TRP A 49 15.34 3.29 14.14
N GLU A 50 14.75 3.89 13.11
CA GLU A 50 14.52 5.34 13.03
C GLU A 50 13.05 5.71 13.28
N GLY A 51 12.17 4.74 13.54
CA GLY A 51 10.72 4.96 13.57
C GLY A 51 10.16 5.47 12.23
N TYR A 52 10.87 5.24 11.13
CA TYR A 52 10.54 5.80 9.82
C TYR A 52 9.66 4.86 9.00
N LYS A 53 8.54 5.39 8.47
CA LYS A 53 7.71 4.72 7.46
C LYS A 53 7.31 5.69 6.36
N LYS A 54 7.36 5.23 5.11
CA LYS A 54 6.91 5.99 3.94
C LYS A 54 6.17 5.08 2.96
N LEU A 55 5.02 5.53 2.50
CA LEU A 55 4.36 4.95 1.33
C LEU A 55 5.19 5.29 0.09
N ALA A 56 5.94 4.32 -0.41
CA ALA A 56 6.86 4.48 -1.53
C ALA A 56 6.15 4.31 -2.88
N PHE A 57 5.09 3.51 -2.92
CA PHE A 57 4.31 3.22 -4.12
C PHE A 57 2.85 2.95 -3.75
N PHE A 58 1.92 3.47 -4.55
CA PHE A 58 0.49 3.18 -4.41
C PHE A 58 -0.23 3.42 -5.75
N GLU A 59 -0.67 2.35 -6.39
CA GLU A 59 -1.38 2.42 -7.68
C GLU A 59 -2.43 1.31 -7.79
N PRO A 60 -3.48 1.49 -8.62
CA PRO A 60 -4.37 0.40 -8.98
C PRO A 60 -3.59 -0.83 -9.45
N ALA A 61 -3.98 -1.99 -8.94
CA ALA A 61 -3.53 -3.28 -9.44
C ALA A 61 -4.38 -3.64 -10.67
N GLN A 62 -4.28 -2.85 -11.73
CA GLN A 62 -4.79 -3.29 -13.02
C GLN A 62 -3.94 -4.49 -13.49
N GLY A 63 -4.63 -5.47 -14.07
CA GLY A 63 -4.03 -6.49 -14.94
C GLY A 63 -3.87 -5.94 -16.34
#